data_AF-A0A9D1HFN6-F1
#
_entry.id   AF-A0A9D1HFN6-F1
#
_cell.length_a   1.000
_cell.length_b   1.000
_cell.length_c   1.000
_cell.angle_alpha   90.00
_cell.angle_beta   90.00
_cell.angle_gamma   90.00
#
_symmetry.space_group_name_H-M   'P 1'
#
loop_
_entity.id
_entity.type
_entity.pdbx_description
1 polymer ?
#
loop_
_entity_poly.entity_id
_entity_poly.type
_entity_poly.pdbx_seq_one_letter_code
_entity_poly.pdbx_strand_id
1 'polypeptide(L)'
;VPIHPLIRPLIERRYSLDREYLFNDENGQQGTYMTYDKYRGRFNKVMKRLNLTHRPHETRHTFITKAKECHVDEYILKLIVGHAITDITEKTYTHRTIEQLQKEICKITK
;
A
#
# COMPACT_ATOMS: atom_id res chain seq x y z
N VAL A 1 4.68 4.82 -6.37
CA VAL A 1 4.42 3.38 -6.19
C VAL A 1 3.42 2.92 -7.24
N PRO A 2 3.68 1.86 -8.03
CA PRO A 2 2.75 1.36 -9.05
C PRO A 2 1.45 0.78 -8.44
N ILE A 3 0.34 0.87 -9.17
CA ILE A 3 -0.94 0.27 -8.76
C ILE A 3 -1.07 -1.13 -9.36
N HIS A 4 -1.10 -2.15 -8.50
CA HIS A 4 -1.26 -3.54 -8.92
C HIS A 4 -2.65 -3.79 -9.52
N PRO A 5 -2.81 -4.58 -10.60
CA PRO A 5 -4.10 -4.89 -11.21
C PRO A 5 -5.14 -5.45 -10.23
N LEU A 6 -4.72 -6.23 -9.22
CA LEU A 6 -5.63 -6.78 -8.20
C LEU A 6 -6.30 -5.71 -7.33
N ILE A 7 -5.66 -4.56 -7.11
CA ILE A 7 -6.22 -3.47 -6.30
C ILE A 7 -6.76 -2.33 -7.16
N ARG A 8 -6.41 -2.27 -8.46
CA ARG A 8 -6.86 -1.24 -9.39
C ARG A 8 -8.39 -1.00 -9.34
N PRO A 9 -9.26 -2.03 -9.37
CA PRO A 9 -10.71 -1.81 -9.24
C PRO A 9 -11.15 -1.15 -7.92
N LEU A 10 -10.38 -1.35 -6.83
CA LEU A 10 -10.66 -0.73 -5.53
C LEU A 10 -10.30 0.76 -5.52
N ILE A 11 -9.23 1.12 -6.25
CA ILE A 11 -8.78 2.51 -6.41
C ILE A 11 -9.74 3.25 -7.33
N GLU A 12 -10.03 2.69 -8.51
CA GLU A 12 -10.92 3.31 -9.51
C GLU A 12 -12.30 3.60 -8.92
N ARG A 13 -12.86 2.68 -8.13
CA ARG A 13 -14.16 2.89 -7.46
C ARG A 13 -14.18 4.07 -6.48
N ARG A 14 -13.02 4.47 -5.95
CA ARG A 14 -12.89 5.54 -4.95
C ARG A 14 -12.37 6.84 -5.54
N TYR A 15 -11.79 6.77 -6.73
CA TYR A 15 -11.23 7.92 -7.40
C TYR A 15 -12.34 8.82 -7.94
N SER A 16 -12.19 10.12 -7.71
CA SER A 16 -13.08 11.17 -8.21
C SER A 16 -12.26 12.44 -8.37
N LEU A 17 -12.44 13.15 -9.49
CA LEU A 17 -11.74 14.40 -9.77
C LEU A 17 -12.19 15.53 -8.82
N ASP A 18 -13.40 15.41 -8.26
CA ASP A 18 -14.00 16.40 -7.36
C ASP A 18 -13.55 16.24 -5.90
N ARG A 19 -12.70 15.23 -5.61
CA ARG A 19 -12.23 14.91 -4.26
C ARG A 19 -10.71 15.00 -4.20
N GLU A 20 -10.19 15.76 -3.24
CA GLU A 20 -8.75 15.88 -3.00
C GLU A 20 -8.13 14.54 -2.52
N TYR A 21 -8.83 13.81 -1.67
CA TYR A 21 -8.35 12.56 -1.07
C TYR A 21 -9.07 11.33 -1.66
N LEU A 22 -8.35 10.21 -1.78
CA LEU A 22 -8.94 8.93 -2.21
C LEU A 22 -9.84 8.29 -1.13
N PHE A 23 -9.49 8.46 0.14
CA PHE A 23 -10.23 7.92 1.28
C PHE A 23 -10.87 9.05 2.08
N ASN A 24 -12.19 9.11 1.99
CA ASN A 24 -13.00 10.14 2.65
C ASN A 24 -13.87 9.50 3.74
N ASP A 25 -14.19 10.32 4.73
CA ASP A 25 -15.20 10.10 5.75
C ASP A 25 -16.37 11.06 5.53
N GLU A 26 -17.34 10.67 4.71
CA GLU A 26 -18.50 11.49 4.37
C GLU A 26 -19.37 11.88 5.59
N ASN A 27 -19.25 11.13 6.70
CA ASN A 27 -19.97 11.39 7.95
C ASN A 27 -19.11 12.11 9.00
N GLY A 28 -17.95 12.65 8.59
CA GLY A 28 -17.00 13.28 9.50
C GLY A 28 -17.46 14.66 9.98
N GLN A 29 -17.64 14.82 11.29
CA GLN A 29 -18.02 16.11 11.90
C GLN A 29 -16.98 17.23 11.74
N GLN A 30 -15.71 16.88 11.57
CA GLN A 30 -14.58 17.82 11.41
C GLN A 30 -14.02 17.86 9.98
N GLY A 31 -14.83 17.48 9.00
CA GLY A 31 -14.48 17.43 7.58
C GLY A 31 -14.52 16.02 6.99
N THR A 32 -14.47 15.98 5.66
CA THR A 32 -14.68 14.77 4.85
C THR A 32 -13.44 13.91 4.68
N TYR A 33 -12.27 14.31 5.19
CA TYR A 33 -11.04 13.53 5.04
C TYR A 33 -10.89 12.46 6.13
N MET A 34 -10.21 11.36 5.78
CA MET A 34 -9.93 10.26 6.71
C MET A 34 -8.66 10.55 7.53
N THR A 35 -8.81 10.73 8.85
CA THR A 35 -7.66 10.76 9.77
C THR A 35 -7.18 9.37 10.13
N TYR A 36 -5.94 9.26 10.61
CA TYR A 36 -5.40 7.99 11.09
C TYR A 36 -6.20 7.40 12.26
N ASP A 37 -6.65 8.23 13.20
CA ASP A 37 -7.44 7.76 14.35
C ASP A 37 -8.81 7.21 13.93
N LYS A 38 -9.49 7.88 12.98
CA LYS A 38 -10.73 7.38 12.39
C LYS A 38 -10.50 6.03 11.71
N TYR A 39 -9.44 5.92 10.91
CA TYR A 39 -9.05 4.67 10.27
C TYR A 39 -8.79 3.56 11.31
N ARG A 40 -7.99 3.83 12.34
CA ARG A 40 -7.66 2.87 13.40
C ARG A 40 -8.91 2.43 14.15
N GLY A 41 -9.81 3.35 14.47
CA GLY A 41 -11.11 3.05 15.09
C GLY A 41 -11.97 2.13 14.21
N ARG A 42 -12.04 2.40 12.90
CA ARG A 42 -12.76 1.54 11.94
C ARG A 42 -12.13 0.15 11.83
N PHE A 43 -10.80 0.08 11.77
CA PHE A 43 -10.07 -1.19 11.73
C PHE A 43 -10.36 -2.04 12.97
N ASN A 44 -10.31 -1.45 14.17
CA ASN A 44 -10.63 -2.14 15.42
C ASN A 44 -12.07 -2.68 15.44
N LYS A 45 -13.04 -1.95 14.88
CA LYS A 45 -14.42 -2.42 14.74
C LYS A 45 -14.51 -3.67 13.86
N VAL A 46 -13.78 -3.71 12.75
CA VAL A 46 -13.71 -4.89 11.86
C VAL A 46 -13.06 -6.07 12.57
N MET A 47 -11.93 -5.85 13.25
CA MET A 47 -11.24 -6.88 14.03
C MET A 47 -12.17 -7.49 15.09
N LYS A 48 -12.87 -6.65 15.86
CA LYS A 48 -13.86 -7.10 16.85
C LYS A 48 -15.00 -7.90 16.20
N ARG A 49 -15.53 -7.42 15.07
CA ARG A 49 -16.63 -8.08 14.34
C ARG A 49 -16.24 -9.47 13.85
N LEU A 50 -14.98 -9.66 13.47
CA LEU A 50 -14.43 -10.92 12.96
C LEU A 50 -13.79 -11.79 14.06
N ASN A 51 -13.79 -11.33 15.32
CA ASN A 51 -13.08 -11.97 16.43
C ASN A 51 -11.58 -12.21 16.16
N LEU A 52 -10.92 -11.20 15.56
CA LEU A 52 -9.50 -11.23 15.22
C LEU A 52 -8.71 -10.21 16.05
N THR A 53 -7.41 -10.48 16.23
CA THR A 53 -6.47 -9.55 16.90
C THR A 53 -5.27 -9.30 15.99
N HIS A 54 -5.41 -8.32 15.11
CA HIS A 54 -4.36 -7.88 14.19
C HIS A 54 -4.18 -6.37 14.25
N ARG A 55 -3.06 -5.88 13.74
CA ARG A 55 -2.77 -4.45 13.59
C ARG A 55 -2.58 -4.09 12.12
N PRO A 56 -2.96 -2.89 11.66
CA PRO A 56 -2.79 -2.45 10.27
C PRO A 56 -1.40 -2.71 9.66
N HIS A 57 -0.33 -2.47 10.43
CA HIS A 57 1.05 -2.65 9.96
C HIS A 57 1.39 -4.09 9.55
N GLU A 58 0.67 -5.09 10.04
CA GLU A 58 0.87 -6.50 9.66
C GLU A 58 0.60 -6.72 8.18
N THR A 59 -0.33 -5.95 7.58
CA THR A 59 -0.58 -6.00 6.14
C THR A 59 0.67 -5.65 5.31
N ARG A 60 1.50 -4.72 5.81
CA ARG A 60 2.78 -4.37 5.18
C ARG A 60 3.81 -5.49 5.34
N HIS A 61 3.86 -6.13 6.51
CA HIS A 61 4.71 -7.31 6.72
C HIS A 61 4.31 -8.47 5.80
N THR A 62 3.01 -8.78 5.73
CA THR A 62 2.48 -9.79 4.81
C THR A 62 2.79 -9.46 3.36
N PHE A 63 2.66 -8.19 2.94
CA PHE A 63 3.04 -7.76 1.60
C PHE A 63 4.52 -8.02 1.31
N ILE A 64 5.42 -7.66 2.23
CA ILE A 64 6.86 -7.89 2.08
C ILE A 64 7.16 -9.38 1.97
N THR A 65 6.56 -10.21 2.83
CA THR A 65 6.76 -11.67 2.80
C THR A 65 6.30 -12.25 1.46
N LYS A 66 5.08 -11.94 1.02
CA LYS A 66 4.56 -12.40 -0.28
C LYS A 66 5.40 -11.93 -1.46
N ALA A 67 5.87 -10.67 -1.44
CA ALA A 67 6.74 -10.16 -2.49
C ALA A 67 8.07 -10.94 -2.57
N LYS A 68 8.65 -11.29 -1.43
CA LYS A 68 9.85 -12.14 -1.38
C LYS A 68 9.59 -13.56 -1.90
N GLU A 69 8.46 -14.16 -1.51
CA GLU A 69 8.02 -15.47 -2.01
C GLU A 69 7.85 -15.48 -3.54
N CYS A 70 7.38 -14.37 -4.13
CA CYS A 70 7.25 -14.20 -5.57
C CYS A 70 8.53 -13.73 -6.27
N HIS A 71 9.68 -13.73 -5.59
CA HIS A 71 10.97 -13.28 -6.14
C HIS A 71 10.91 -11.89 -6.78
N VAL A 72 10.20 -10.97 -6.13
CA VAL A 72 10.28 -9.54 -6.44
C VAL A 72 11.68 -9.04 -6.13
N ASP A 73 12.27 -8.29 -7.05
CA ASP A 73 13.60 -7.68 -6.90
C ASP A 73 13.68 -6.89 -5.58
N GLU A 74 14.73 -7.16 -4.78
CA GLU A 74 14.83 -6.66 -3.42
C GLU A 74 14.91 -5.13 -3.36
N TYR A 75 15.64 -4.53 -4.31
CA TYR A 75 15.77 -3.09 -4.43
C TYR A 75 14.43 -2.44 -4.78
N ILE A 76 13.72 -3.01 -5.77
CA ILE A 76 12.38 -2.55 -6.14
C ILE A 76 11.38 -2.72 -4.99
N LEU A 77 11.46 -3.82 -4.24
CA LEU A 77 10.64 -4.02 -3.05
C LEU A 77 10.92 -2.93 -2.00
N LYS A 78 12.20 -2.64 -1.70
CA LYS A 78 12.62 -1.56 -0.80
C LYS A 78 12.07 -0.20 -1.25
N LEU A 79 12.13 0.10 -2.56
CA LEU A 79 11.55 1.32 -3.13
C LEU A 79 10.03 1.39 -2.97
N ILE A 80 9.31 0.29 -3.27
CA ILE A 80 7.85 0.23 -3.20
C ILE A 80 7.36 0.44 -1.77
N VAL A 81 8.03 -0.17 -0.80
CA VAL A 81 7.65 -0.02 0.61
C VAL A 81 8.21 1.28 1.20
N GLY A 82 9.23 1.89 0.61
CA GLY A 82 9.87 3.10 1.14
C GLY A 82 10.82 2.80 2.30
N HIS A 83 11.58 1.70 2.21
CA HIS A 83 12.71 1.46 3.11
C HIS A 83 13.94 2.24 2.65
N ALA A 84 14.71 2.74 3.63
CA ALA A 84 15.97 3.40 3.34
C ALA A 84 16.93 2.43 2.64
N ILE A 85 17.51 2.89 1.52
CA ILE A 85 18.56 2.17 0.81
C ILE A 85 19.90 2.70 1.32
N THR A 86 20.66 1.82 1.97
CA THR A 86 21.97 2.14 2.54
C THR A 86 23.12 1.92 1.56
N ASP A 87 22.91 1.14 0.50
CA ASP A 87 23.91 0.89 -0.54
C ASP A 87 23.99 2.08 -1.51
N ILE A 88 25.12 2.78 -1.48
CA ILE A 88 25.37 3.99 -2.29
C ILE A 88 25.46 3.63 -3.78
N THR A 89 25.98 2.45 -4.12
CA THR A 89 26.15 2.01 -5.52
C THR A 89 24.79 1.77 -6.16
N GLU A 90 23.92 1.05 -5.44
CA GLU A 90 22.56 0.76 -5.91
C GLU A 90 21.71 2.04 -6.03
N LYS A 91 21.82 2.94 -5.06
CA LYS A 91 21.11 4.23 -5.02
C LYS A 91 21.55 5.20 -6.13
N THR A 92 22.85 5.24 -6.45
CA THR A 92 23.44 6.22 -7.37
C THR A 92 23.37 5.77 -8.83
N TYR A 93 23.47 4.46 -9.11
CA TYR A 93 23.65 3.96 -10.48
C TYR A 93 22.45 3.22 -11.06
N THR A 94 21.43 2.90 -10.26
CA THR A 94 20.29 2.09 -10.71
C THR A 94 19.00 2.91 -10.73
N HIS A 95 18.78 3.63 -11.83
CA HIS A 95 17.49 4.25 -12.11
C HIS A 95 16.52 3.19 -12.62
N ARG A 96 15.59 2.76 -11.76
CA ARG A 96 14.50 1.84 -12.17
C ARG A 96 13.36 2.64 -12.77
N THR A 97 12.87 2.21 -13.93
CA THR A 97 11.74 2.85 -14.61
C THR A 97 10.41 2.44 -13.98
N ILE A 98 9.35 3.23 -14.16
CA ILE A 98 8.01 2.90 -13.63
C ILE A 98 7.54 1.53 -14.17
N GLU A 99 7.88 1.19 -15.40
CA GLU A 99 7.54 -0.07 -16.05
C GLU A 99 8.23 -1.24 -15.35
N GLN A 100 9.48 -1.09 -14.89
CA GLN A 100 10.17 -2.11 -14.10
C GLN A 100 9.49 -2.30 -12.74
N LEU A 101 9.10 -1.23 -12.05
CA LEU A 101 8.35 -1.34 -10.80
C LEU A 101 6.99 -2.04 -11.03
N GLN A 102 6.30 -1.73 -12.12
CA GLN A 102 5.04 -2.38 -12.48
C GLN A 102 5.22 -3.86 -12.79
N LYS A 103 6.23 -4.22 -13.60
CA LYS A 103 6.53 -5.61 -13.93
C LYS A 103 6.81 -6.44 -12.69
N GLU A 104 7.62 -5.90 -11.79
CA GLU A 104 7.99 -6.59 -10.55
C GLU A 104 6.82 -6.74 -9.59
N ILE A 105 6.04 -5.69 -9.34
CA ILE A 105 4.88 -5.81 -8.43
C ILE A 105 3.84 -6.79 -8.98
N CYS A 106 3.71 -6.90 -10.32
CA CYS A 106 2.81 -7.84 -10.99
C CYS A 106 3.20 -9.32 -10.85
N LYS A 107 4.39 -9.64 -10.29
CA LYS A 107 4.72 -11.03 -9.91
C LYS A 107 3.89 -11.52 -8.73
N ILE A 108 3.36 -10.60 -7.90
CA ILE A 108 2.59 -10.93 -6.70
C ILE A 108 1.19 -11.41 -7.11
N THR A 109 0.94 -12.70 -6.93
CA THR A 109 -0.35 -13.33 -7.24
C THR A 109 -1.19 -13.55 -5.98
N LYS A 110 -2.47 -13.89 -6.14
CA LYS A 110 -3.40 -14.14 -5.02
C LYS A 110 -2.99 -15.39 -4.25
#